data_AF-A0A842VVP6-F1
#
_entry.id   AF-A0A842VVP6-F1
#
_cell.length_a   1.000
_cell.length_b   1.000
_cell.length_c   1.000
_cell.angle_alpha   90.00
_cell.angle_beta   90.00
_cell.angle_gamma   90.00
#
_symmetry.space_group_name_H-M   'P 1'
#
loop_
_entity.id
_entity.type
_entity.pdbx_description
1 polymer ?
#
loop_
_entity_poly.entity_id
_entity_poly.type
_entity_poly.pdbx_seq_one_letter_code
_entity_poly.pdbx_strand_id
1 'polypeptide(L)'
;KLKKAGIMTAIAIAIHNFPEGMATFGTALGDLQLGLLIMIAIAIHNIPEGISVSIPIYYATKSKKKAFLYSFMSGVAEPIGALVAALILLPYLSPQLIGGMLALISGIMVYVSLDEILPTAHHYGKGHAVIIGAVLGMAVMAISLLLL
;
A
#
# COMPACT_ATOMS: atom_id res chain seq x y z
N LYS A 1 20.45 -2.77 -7.55
CA LYS A 1 19.33 -3.67 -7.16
C LYS A 1 18.40 -2.98 -6.17
N LEU A 2 18.81 -2.68 -4.93
CA LEU A 2 17.96 -1.98 -3.93
C LEU A 2 17.30 -0.67 -4.39
N LYS A 3 18.01 0.19 -5.14
CA LYS A 3 17.41 1.43 -5.66
C LYS A 3 16.25 1.14 -6.62
N LYS A 4 16.38 0.12 -7.47
CA LYS A 4 15.34 -0.31 -8.39
C LYS A 4 14.16 -0.88 -7.59
N ALA A 5 14.42 -1.77 -6.65
CA ALA A 5 13.41 -2.33 -5.75
C ALA A 5 12.62 -1.24 -5.05
N GLY A 6 13.29 -0.30 -4.38
CA GLY A 6 12.61 0.79 -3.66
C GLY A 6 11.80 1.71 -4.57
N ILE A 7 12.27 2.01 -5.79
CA ILE A 7 11.51 2.84 -6.75
C ILE A 7 10.29 2.05 -7.28
N MET A 8 10.46 0.77 -7.61
CA MET A 8 9.35 -0.06 -8.08
C MET A 8 8.29 -0.25 -7.01
N THR A 9 8.69 -0.51 -5.77
CA THR A 9 7.79 -0.57 -4.61
C THR A 9 7.08 0.77 -4.40
N ALA A 10 7.79 1.91 -4.49
CA ALA A 10 7.16 3.23 -4.36
C ALA A 10 6.08 3.48 -5.41
N ILE A 11 6.34 3.12 -6.67
CA ILE A 11 5.37 3.27 -7.77
C ILE A 11 4.18 2.34 -7.57
N ALA A 12 4.43 1.07 -7.21
CA ALA A 12 3.37 0.09 -6.99
C ALA A 12 2.43 0.52 -5.85
N ILE A 13 3.00 0.98 -4.74
CA ILE A 13 2.23 1.50 -3.61
C ILE A 13 1.50 2.78 -3.98
N ALA A 14 2.11 3.71 -4.73
CA ALA A 14 1.38 4.88 -5.21
C ALA A 14 0.14 4.50 -6.06
N ILE A 15 0.26 3.47 -6.90
CA ILE A 15 -0.86 2.95 -7.68
C ILE A 15 -1.90 2.26 -6.77
N HIS A 16 -1.46 1.57 -5.72
CA HIS A 16 -2.32 0.91 -4.75
C HIS A 16 -3.15 1.86 -3.90
N ASN A 17 -2.48 2.87 -3.35
CA ASN A 17 -3.09 3.78 -2.38
C ASN A 17 -4.07 4.73 -3.09
N PHE A 18 -3.97 4.89 -4.42
CA PHE A 18 -4.92 5.70 -5.17
C PHE A 18 -6.37 5.17 -5.07
N PRO A 19 -6.69 3.91 -5.40
CA PRO A 19 -8.06 3.41 -5.20
C PRO A 19 -8.45 3.18 -3.75
N GLU A 20 -7.48 2.95 -2.87
CA GLU A 20 -7.72 2.93 -1.44
C GLU A 20 -8.29 4.28 -0.96
N GLY A 21 -7.67 5.41 -1.34
CA GLY A 21 -8.19 6.74 -1.03
C GLY A 21 -9.58 7.00 -1.62
N MET A 22 -9.84 6.51 -2.83
CA MET A 22 -11.18 6.58 -3.43
C MET A 22 -12.22 5.80 -2.60
N ALA A 23 -11.88 4.59 -2.16
CA ALA A 23 -12.76 3.73 -1.37
C ALA A 23 -13.01 4.30 0.04
N THR A 24 -11.97 4.86 0.69
CA THR A 24 -12.07 5.54 1.99
C THR A 24 -13.04 6.71 1.92
N PHE A 25 -12.89 7.55 0.89
CA PHE A 25 -13.79 8.69 0.68
C PHE A 25 -15.22 8.23 0.37
N GLY A 26 -15.39 7.26 -0.52
CA GLY A 26 -16.71 6.70 -0.85
C GLY A 26 -17.42 6.13 0.37
N THR A 27 -16.70 5.47 1.27
CA THR A 27 -17.27 4.94 2.51
C THR A 27 -17.68 6.05 3.47
N ALA A 28 -16.83 7.07 3.63
CA ALA A 28 -17.12 8.22 4.50
C ALA A 28 -18.34 9.04 4.05
N LEU A 29 -18.67 9.03 2.75
CA LEU A 29 -19.90 9.64 2.24
C LEU A 29 -21.17 8.89 2.61
N GLY A 30 -21.10 7.56 2.72
CA GLY A 30 -22.24 6.72 3.11
C GLY A 30 -22.45 6.71 4.63
N ASP A 31 -21.37 6.52 5.38
CA ASP A 31 -21.36 6.48 6.84
C ASP A 31 -20.04 7.06 7.36
N LEU A 32 -20.12 8.22 8.03
CA LEU A 32 -18.96 8.92 8.57
C LEU A 32 -18.27 8.11 9.68
N GLN A 33 -19.01 7.39 10.51
CA GLN A 33 -18.43 6.58 11.59
C GLN A 33 -17.64 5.41 11.00
N LEU A 34 -18.20 4.73 10.00
CA LEU A 34 -17.48 3.69 9.27
C LEU A 34 -16.25 4.25 8.52
N GLY A 35 -16.39 5.42 7.89
CA GLY A 35 -15.28 6.11 7.23
C GLY A 35 -14.13 6.44 8.17
N LEU A 36 -14.41 6.90 9.39
CA LEU A 36 -13.39 7.17 10.42
C LEU A 36 -12.69 5.89 10.89
N LEU A 37 -13.42 4.78 11.04
CA LEU A 37 -12.82 3.48 11.38
C LEU A 37 -11.87 2.99 10.28
N ILE A 38 -12.31 3.08 9.02
CA ILE A 38 -11.50 2.70 7.86
C ILE A 38 -10.26 3.60 7.73
N MET A 39 -10.40 4.92 7.92
CA MET A 39 -9.26 5.84 7.93
C MET A 39 -8.19 5.43 8.94
N ILE A 40 -8.57 5.06 10.17
CA ILE A 40 -7.62 4.60 11.18
C ILE A 40 -6.96 3.29 10.77
N ALA A 41 -7.74 2.34 10.25
CA ALA A 41 -7.22 1.06 9.78
C ALA A 41 -6.19 1.24 8.66
N ILE A 42 -6.48 2.11 7.70
CA ILE A 42 -5.60 2.43 6.56
C ILE A 42 -4.35 3.18 7.03
N ALA A 43 -4.49 4.12 7.96
CA ALA A 43 -3.33 4.81 8.53
C ALA A 43 -2.33 3.82 9.17
N ILE A 44 -2.83 2.76 9.81
CA ILE A 44 -1.99 1.69 10.35
C ILE A 44 -1.40 0.82 9.22
N HIS A 45 -2.19 0.50 8.19
CA HIS A 45 -1.77 -0.26 7.02
C HIS A 45 -0.62 0.41 6.25
N ASN A 46 -0.67 1.74 6.13
CA ASN A 46 0.32 2.55 5.42
C ASN A 46 1.69 2.59 6.10
N ILE A 47 1.80 2.27 7.40
CA ILE A 47 3.10 2.26 8.10
C ILE A 47 4.02 1.16 7.53
N PRO A 48 3.62 -0.13 7.49
CA PRO A 48 4.36 -1.19 6.79
C PRO A 48 4.72 -0.84 5.35
N GLU A 49 3.78 -0.27 4.59
CA GLU A 49 3.99 0.12 3.21
C GLU A 49 5.09 1.16 3.05
N GLY A 50 5.04 2.23 3.85
CA GLY A 50 6.05 3.27 3.85
C GLY A 50 7.44 2.75 4.23
N ILE A 51 7.50 1.78 5.14
CA ILE A 51 8.74 1.08 5.52
C ILE A 51 9.29 0.28 4.33
N SER A 52 8.43 -0.41 3.59
CA SER A 52 8.81 -1.23 2.42
C SER A 52 9.44 -0.39 1.28
N VAL A 53 9.05 0.89 1.16
CA VAL A 53 9.67 1.86 0.23
C VAL A 53 10.94 2.46 0.81
N SER A 54 10.86 2.91 2.07
CA SER A 54 11.92 3.72 2.70
C SER A 54 13.22 2.92 2.91
N ILE A 55 13.13 1.66 3.33
CA ILE A 55 14.29 0.84 3.65
C ILE A 55 15.17 0.60 2.41
N PRO A 56 14.67 0.06 1.29
CA PRO A 56 15.49 -0.18 0.10
C PRO A 56 16.12 1.10 -0.47
N ILE A 57 15.36 2.22 -0.48
CA ILE A 57 15.88 3.51 -0.92
C ILE A 57 17.01 3.98 0.00
N TYR A 58 16.81 3.93 1.33
CA TYR A 58 17.85 4.32 2.28
C TYR A 58 19.11 3.49 2.12
N TYR A 59 19.01 2.17 2.04
CA TYR A 59 20.19 1.31 1.91
C TYR A 59 20.89 1.50 0.56
N ALA A 60 20.17 1.87 -0.49
CA ALA A 60 20.75 2.16 -1.80
C ALA A 60 21.37 3.55 -1.92
N THR A 61 20.82 4.58 -1.26
CA THR A 61 21.26 5.97 -1.45
C THR A 61 21.90 6.61 -0.21
N LYS A 62 21.85 5.93 0.94
CA LYS A 62 22.29 6.42 2.27
C LYS A 62 21.69 7.77 2.67
N SER A 63 20.50 8.09 2.16
CA SER A 63 19.85 9.39 2.38
C SER A 63 18.47 9.21 2.98
N LYS A 64 18.31 9.62 4.25
CA LYS A 64 17.02 9.60 4.95
C LYS A 64 15.98 10.49 4.26
N LYS A 65 16.42 11.65 3.75
CA LYS A 65 15.54 12.58 3.01
C LYS A 65 14.97 11.93 1.75
N LYS A 66 15.77 11.19 0.99
CA LYS A 66 15.27 10.46 -0.19
C LYS A 66 14.30 9.37 0.23
N ALA A 67 14.65 8.54 1.21
CA ALA A 67 13.76 7.48 1.71
C ALA A 67 12.39 8.03 2.12
N PHE A 68 12.38 9.10 2.93
CA PHE A 68 11.16 9.82 3.30
C PHE A 68 10.40 10.35 2.08
N LEU A 69 11.07 11.02 1.15
CA LEU A 69 10.41 11.63 -0.01
C LEU A 69 9.73 10.58 -0.90
N TYR A 70 10.39 9.45 -1.18
CA TYR A 70 9.78 8.39 -1.98
C TYR A 70 8.55 7.78 -1.29
N SER A 71 8.63 7.50 0.01
CA SER A 71 7.50 6.96 0.78
C SER A 71 6.37 7.99 0.96
N PHE A 72 6.71 9.27 1.15
CA PHE A 72 5.72 10.33 1.26
C PHE A 72 4.99 10.54 -0.07
N MET A 73 5.73 10.57 -1.18
CA MET A 73 5.15 10.73 -2.51
C MET A 73 4.24 9.56 -2.89
N SER A 74 4.55 8.32 -2.46
CA SER A 74 3.63 7.20 -2.66
C SER A 74 2.36 7.34 -1.82
N GLY A 75 2.48 7.75 -0.55
CA GLY A 75 1.32 7.98 0.32
C GLY A 75 0.42 9.13 -0.12
N VAL A 76 0.96 10.16 -0.79
CA VAL A 76 0.18 11.27 -1.37
C VAL A 76 -0.81 10.78 -2.44
N ALA A 77 -0.64 9.60 -3.02
CA ALA A 77 -1.60 9.04 -3.95
C ALA A 77 -2.98 8.80 -3.33
N GLU A 78 -3.05 8.54 -2.02
CA GLU A 78 -4.30 8.32 -1.30
C GLU A 78 -5.20 9.57 -1.23
N PRO A 79 -4.75 10.73 -0.71
CA PRO A 79 -5.57 11.94 -0.74
C PRO A 79 -5.86 12.41 -2.17
N ILE A 80 -4.98 12.16 -3.14
CA ILE A 80 -5.27 12.44 -4.56
C ILE A 80 -6.41 11.54 -5.04
N GLY A 81 -6.39 10.24 -4.72
CA GLY A 81 -7.46 9.30 -5.04
C GLY A 81 -8.80 9.74 -4.44
N ALA A 82 -8.81 10.11 -3.15
CA ALA A 82 -9.98 10.66 -2.48
C ALA A 82 -10.53 11.92 -3.16
N LEU A 83 -9.65 12.85 -3.55
CA LEU A 83 -10.04 14.07 -4.27
C LEU A 83 -10.60 13.78 -5.66
N VAL A 84 -10.00 12.85 -6.41
CA VAL A 84 -10.49 12.44 -7.74
C VAL A 84 -11.85 11.75 -7.60
N ALA A 85 -12.03 10.91 -6.58
CA ALA A 85 -13.34 10.34 -6.26
C ALA A 85 -14.39 11.43 -5.99
N ALA A 86 -14.05 12.39 -5.14
CA ALA A 86 -14.92 13.50 -4.76
C ALA A 86 -15.34 14.39 -5.93
N LEU A 87 -14.40 14.75 -6.80
CA LEU A 87 -14.61 15.78 -7.82
C LEU A 87 -15.06 15.24 -9.18
N ILE A 88 -14.68 14.01 -9.53
CA ILE A 88 -14.78 13.51 -10.90
C ILE A 88 -15.60 12.23 -10.95
N LEU A 89 -15.33 11.28 -10.05
CA LEU A 89 -15.84 9.93 -10.20
C LEU A 89 -17.12 9.64 -9.42
N LEU A 90 -17.62 10.57 -8.59
CA LEU A 90 -18.87 10.39 -7.83
C LEU A 90 -20.04 9.83 -8.67
N PRO A 91 -20.32 10.34 -9.88
CA PRO A 91 -21.41 9.84 -10.71
C PRO A 91 -21.15 8.48 -11.36
N TYR A 92 -19.88 8.04 -11.38
CA TYR A 92 -19.40 6.89 -12.14
C TYR A 92 -18.84 5.76 -11.25
N LEU A 93 -18.72 6.00 -9.94
CA LEU A 93 -18.24 5.05 -8.93
C LEU A 93 -19.30 3.96 -8.69
N SER A 94 -19.31 2.94 -9.55
CA SER A 94 -20.07 1.72 -9.31
C SER A 94 -19.24 0.75 -8.43
N PRO A 95 -19.89 -0.08 -7.60
CA PRO A 95 -19.20 -1.13 -6.83
C PRO A 95 -18.37 -2.06 -7.72
N GLN A 96 -18.81 -2.32 -8.95
CA GLN A 96 -18.12 -3.16 -9.93
C GLN A 96 -16.83 -2.51 -10.43
N LEU A 97 -16.83 -1.20 -10.66
CA LEU A 97 -15.64 -0.47 -11.09
C LEU A 97 -14.59 -0.44 -9.97
N ILE A 98 -15.01 -0.10 -8.75
CA ILE A 98 -14.12 -0.09 -7.57
C ILE A 98 -13.55 -1.49 -7.35
N GLY A 99 -14.40 -2.52 -7.34
CA GLY A 99 -13.97 -3.91 -7.17
C GLY A 99 -13.00 -4.37 -8.26
N GLY A 100 -13.24 -4.00 -9.52
CA GLY A 100 -12.35 -4.30 -10.65
C GLY A 100 -10.99 -3.60 -10.53
N MET A 101 -10.98 -2.33 -10.13
CA MET A 101 -9.75 -1.57 -9.89
C MET A 101 -8.94 -2.18 -8.74
N LEU A 102 -9.58 -2.47 -7.61
CA LEU A 102 -8.94 -3.11 -6.46
C LEU A 102 -8.38 -4.49 -6.84
N ALA A 103 -9.14 -5.32 -7.56
CA ALA A 103 -8.68 -6.65 -7.99
C ALA A 103 -7.42 -6.58 -8.88
N LEU A 104 -7.40 -5.67 -9.86
CA LEU A 104 -6.23 -5.47 -10.73
C LEU A 104 -4.99 -5.07 -9.90
N ILE A 105 -5.17 -4.14 -8.98
CA ILE A 105 -4.09 -3.61 -8.15
C ILE A 105 -3.61 -4.63 -7.13
N SER A 106 -4.51 -5.38 -6.49
CA SER A 106 -4.13 -6.49 -5.63
C SER A 106 -3.26 -7.50 -6.38
N GLY A 107 -3.57 -7.78 -7.66
CA GLY A 107 -2.71 -8.60 -8.52
C GLY A 107 -1.31 -8.02 -8.71
N ILE A 108 -1.20 -6.71 -8.96
CA ILE A 108 0.10 -6.00 -9.04
C ILE A 108 0.86 -6.10 -7.73
N MET A 109 0.20 -5.91 -6.58
CA MET A 109 0.82 -5.98 -5.27
C MET A 109 1.28 -7.40 -4.91
N VAL A 110 0.55 -8.43 -5.33
CA VAL A 110 1.02 -9.82 -5.24
C VAL A 110 2.28 -10.02 -6.07
N TYR A 111 2.31 -9.56 -7.32
CA TYR A 111 3.50 -9.64 -8.18
C TYR A 111 4.70 -8.92 -7.55
N VAL A 112 4.55 -7.67 -7.11
CA VAL A 112 5.62 -6.89 -6.48
C VAL A 112 6.09 -7.54 -5.18
N SER A 113 5.18 -8.08 -4.38
CA SER A 113 5.52 -8.76 -3.13
C SER A 113 6.35 -10.01 -3.37
N LEU A 114 5.99 -10.83 -4.35
CA LEU A 114 6.63 -12.12 -4.62
C LEU A 114 7.89 -12.00 -5.49
N ASP A 115 7.91 -11.11 -6.49
CA ASP A 115 8.98 -11.01 -7.49
C ASP A 115 10.04 -9.96 -7.11
N GLU A 116 9.68 -8.93 -6.34
CA GLU A 116 10.62 -7.86 -5.98
C GLU A 116 10.91 -7.83 -4.47
N ILE A 117 9.88 -7.75 -3.61
CA ILE A 117 10.07 -7.56 -2.16
C ILE A 117 10.63 -8.83 -1.50
N LEU A 118 10.00 -9.98 -1.71
CA LEU A 118 10.42 -11.25 -1.08
C LEU A 118 11.85 -11.66 -1.49
N PRO A 119 12.26 -11.62 -2.77
CA PRO A 119 13.63 -11.95 -3.17
C PRO A 119 14.64 -10.93 -2.64
N THR A 120 14.28 -9.65 -2.61
CA THR A 120 15.10 -8.60 -2.00
C THR A 120 15.27 -8.84 -0.50
N ALA A 121 14.20 -9.15 0.21
CA ALA A 121 14.24 -9.47 1.63
C ALA A 121 15.09 -10.71 1.90
N HIS A 122 15.03 -11.74 1.05
CA HIS A 122 15.86 -12.93 1.19
C HIS A 122 17.35 -12.65 0.93
N HIS A 123 17.66 -11.79 -0.05
CA HIS A 123 19.03 -11.44 -0.39
C HIS A 123 19.72 -10.57 0.67
N TYR A 124 18.97 -9.70 1.35
CA TYR A 124 19.52 -8.75 2.34
C TYR A 124 19.19 -9.12 3.80
N GLY A 125 18.30 -10.08 4.02
CA GLY A 125 17.85 -10.53 5.33
C GLY A 125 18.55 -11.79 5.82
N LYS A 126 18.08 -12.31 6.96
CA LYS A 126 18.64 -13.51 7.61
C LYS A 126 17.77 -14.73 7.31
N GLY A 127 18.07 -15.45 6.21
CA GLY A 127 17.52 -16.77 5.90
C GLY A 127 16.05 -16.98 6.32
N HIS A 128 15.82 -17.86 7.30
CA HIS A 128 14.48 -18.22 7.78
C HIS A 128 13.67 -17.06 8.39
N ALA A 129 14.30 -16.02 8.94
CA ALA A 129 13.58 -14.89 9.52
C ALA A 129 12.72 -14.15 8.48
N VAL A 130 13.15 -14.16 7.20
CA VAL A 130 12.40 -13.55 6.09
C VAL A 130 11.09 -14.31 5.85
N ILE A 131 11.16 -15.64 5.81
CA ILE A 131 9.99 -16.49 5.59
C ILE A 131 9.04 -16.43 6.80
N ILE A 132 9.59 -16.46 8.02
CA ILE A 132 8.79 -16.29 9.25
C ILE A 132 8.08 -14.93 9.23
N GLY A 133 8.78 -13.85 8.89
CA GLY A 133 8.18 -12.52 8.77
C GLY A 133 7.06 -12.46 7.73
N ALA A 134 7.24 -13.09 6.57
CA ALA A 134 6.22 -13.17 5.53
C ALA A 134 4.98 -13.95 6.00
N VAL A 135 5.17 -15.12 6.62
CA VAL A 135 4.07 -15.95 7.13
C VAL A 135 3.33 -15.25 8.26
N LEU A 136 4.04 -14.61 9.19
CA LEU A 136 3.43 -13.83 10.27
C LEU A 136 2.63 -12.64 9.71
N GLY A 137 3.17 -11.93 8.72
CA GLY A 137 2.45 -10.85 8.04
C GLY A 137 1.15 -11.35 7.39
N MET A 138 1.20 -12.47 6.66
CA MET A 138 0.00 -13.10 6.09
C MET A 138 -1.01 -13.51 7.17
N ALA A 139 -0.54 -14.08 8.29
CA ALA A 139 -1.40 -14.48 9.40
C ALA A 139 -2.08 -13.27 10.06
N VAL A 140 -1.35 -12.17 10.30
CA VAL A 140 -1.92 -10.92 10.81
C VAL A 140 -3.01 -10.42 9.87
N MET A 141 -2.74 -10.35 8.57
CA MET A 141 -3.74 -9.91 7.59
C MET A 141 -4.97 -10.82 7.56
N ALA A 142 -4.78 -12.15 7.60
CA ALA A 142 -5.88 -13.11 7.62
C ALA A 142 -6.75 -12.95 8.88
N ILE A 143 -6.13 -12.78 10.06
CA ILE A 143 -6.85 -12.57 11.32
C ILE A 143 -7.59 -11.22 11.28
N SER A 144 -6.95 -10.15 10.80
CA SER A 144 -7.60 -8.84 10.66
C SER A 144 -8.84 -8.90 9.77
N LEU A 145 -8.80 -9.66 8.68
CA LEU A 145 -9.95 -9.86 7.79
C LEU A 145 -11.08 -10.69 8.43
N LEU A 146 -10.76 -11.64 9.31
CA LEU A 146 -11.77 -12.43 10.03
C LEU A 146 -12.46 -11.66 11.14
N LEU A 147 -11.84 -10.58 11.64
CA LEU A 147 -12.36 -9.75 12.72
C LEU A 147 -13.18 -8.55 12.21
N LEU A 148 -13.11 -8.23 10.92
CA LEU A 148 -13.93 -7.22 10.23
C LEU A 148 -15.27 -7.82 9.80
#